data_AF-A0A2S1XM31-F1
#
_entry.id   AF-A0A2S1XM31-F1
#
_cell.length_a   1.000
_cell.length_b   1.000
_cell.length_c   1.000
_cell.angle_alpha   90.00
_cell.angle_beta   90.00
_cell.angle_gamma   90.00
#
_symmetry.space_group_name_H-M   'P 1'
#
loop_
_entity.id
_entity.type
_entity.pdbx_description
1 polymer ?
#
loop_
_entity_poly.entity_id
_entity_poly.type
_entity_poly.pdbx_seq_one_letter_code
_entity_poly.pdbx_strand_id
1 'polypeptide(L)'
;MNITSRCRRKPGPLVVATLGQHFEQIDRCWAAGNHIGALDIVAALVEQHPSRSIEFLARVYPIFMELENRTRYELYQQRLFDFPIRPGDRVLDIGSGHMPFPLATHLADIATTDDGYGRAGVPFRWIEDKPVFEVPLENTGFADKEFDFVYCSHVLEHATDPEKACAELIRIARRGYIETPSPAKDFFLQMAGVSNHRWSVDLDGDFLSIVEYTPWDIAGIGSNVLLHMCCDPVTEREKALKSLLLLCADRVNTMFMWEDSFEYSVRRIAMPPQAS
;
A
#
# COMPACT_ATOMS: atom_id res chain seq x y z
N MET A 1 -13.46 10.27 16.05
CA MET A 1 -13.16 9.18 15.09
C MET A 1 -12.18 9.75 14.10
N ASN A 2 -10.98 9.17 14.00
CA ASN A 2 -9.94 9.74 13.15
C ASN A 2 -10.29 9.67 11.65
N ILE A 3 -9.63 10.49 10.83
CA ILE A 3 -9.95 10.54 9.39
C ILE A 3 -9.70 9.20 8.70
N THR A 4 -8.65 8.46 9.08
CA THR A 4 -8.41 7.10 8.55
C THR A 4 -9.62 6.20 8.73
N SER A 5 -10.20 6.14 9.94
CA SER A 5 -11.40 5.33 10.19
C SER A 5 -12.66 5.88 9.55
N ARG A 6 -12.80 7.21 9.40
CA ARG A 6 -13.90 7.83 8.63
C ARG A 6 -13.88 7.44 7.16
N CYS A 7 -12.69 7.30 6.57
CA CYS A 7 -12.49 6.94 5.18
C CYS A 7 -12.50 5.42 4.94
N ARG A 8 -12.66 4.58 5.96
CA ARG A 8 -12.78 3.13 5.75
C ARG A 8 -14.10 2.82 5.04
N ARG A 9 -14.01 2.12 3.92
CA ARG A 9 -15.19 1.65 3.20
C ARG A 9 -15.95 0.65 4.09
N LYS A 10 -17.26 0.80 4.15
CA LYS A 10 -18.14 -0.17 4.82
C LYS A 10 -18.58 -1.21 3.80
N PRO A 11 -18.25 -2.50 3.98
CA PRO A 11 -18.76 -3.56 3.11
C PRO A 11 -20.28 -3.52 3.07
N GLY A 12 -20.86 -3.82 1.90
CA GLY A 12 -22.31 -3.96 1.77
C GLY A 12 -22.85 -5.12 2.61
N PRO A 13 -24.16 -5.16 2.87
CA PRO A 13 -24.78 -6.27 3.59
C PRO A 13 -24.56 -7.59 2.83
N LEU A 14 -23.96 -8.57 3.51
CA LEU A 14 -23.79 -9.92 3.00
C LEU A 14 -25.05 -10.73 3.30
N VAL A 15 -25.81 -11.08 2.26
CA VAL A 15 -26.93 -12.02 2.39
C VAL A 15 -26.36 -13.44 2.38
N VAL A 16 -26.39 -14.09 3.53
CA VAL A 16 -25.83 -15.43 3.73
C VAL A 16 -26.76 -16.47 3.13
N ALA A 17 -26.18 -17.40 2.37
CA ALA A 17 -26.84 -18.60 1.89
C ALA A 17 -25.87 -19.79 2.09
N THR A 18 -26.21 -21.00 1.64
CA THR A 18 -25.33 -22.17 1.76
C THR A 18 -23.99 -21.95 1.03
N LEU A 19 -22.95 -22.73 1.38
CA LEU A 19 -21.62 -22.55 0.80
C LEU A 19 -21.59 -22.62 -0.74
N GLY A 20 -22.37 -23.50 -1.36
CA GLY A 20 -22.46 -23.57 -2.82
C GLY A 20 -22.96 -22.27 -3.44
N GLN A 21 -23.91 -21.61 -2.77
CA GLN A 21 -24.48 -20.33 -3.22
C GLN A 21 -23.48 -19.18 -3.11
N HIS A 22 -22.52 -19.26 -2.18
CA HIS A 22 -21.46 -18.25 -2.06
C HIS A 22 -20.48 -18.29 -3.24
N PHE A 23 -20.08 -19.47 -3.72
CA PHE A 23 -19.23 -19.57 -4.91
C PHE A 23 -19.94 -19.05 -6.16
N GLU A 24 -21.21 -19.41 -6.36
CA GLU A 24 -22.02 -18.86 -7.45
C GLU A 24 -22.20 -17.34 -7.33
N GLN A 25 -22.24 -16.79 -6.11
CA GLN A 25 -22.32 -15.35 -5.90
C GLN A 25 -21.00 -14.65 -6.22
N ILE A 26 -19.86 -15.22 -5.83
CA ILE A 26 -18.52 -14.72 -6.19
C ILE A 26 -18.39 -14.67 -7.72
N ASP A 27 -18.70 -15.78 -8.40
CA ASP A 27 -18.59 -15.90 -9.85
C ASP A 27 -19.54 -14.91 -10.58
N ARG A 28 -20.76 -14.69 -10.04
CA ARG A 28 -21.70 -13.68 -10.56
C ARG A 28 -21.21 -12.24 -10.36
N CYS A 29 -20.69 -11.91 -9.18
CA CYS A 29 -20.10 -10.60 -8.91
C CYS A 29 -18.94 -10.32 -9.86
N TRP A 30 -18.10 -11.33 -10.09
CA TRP A 30 -16.98 -11.25 -11.03
C TRP A 30 -17.45 -11.01 -12.47
N ALA A 31 -18.37 -11.84 -12.97
CA ALA A 31 -18.91 -11.71 -14.32
C ALA A 31 -19.61 -10.36 -14.57
N ALA A 32 -20.10 -9.71 -13.51
CA ALA A 32 -20.71 -8.37 -13.56
C ALA A 32 -19.70 -7.22 -13.39
N GLY A 33 -18.39 -7.50 -13.29
CA GLY A 33 -17.34 -6.51 -13.04
C GLY A 33 -17.31 -5.97 -11.60
N ASN A 34 -18.11 -6.52 -10.69
CA ASN A 34 -18.13 -6.13 -9.27
C ASN A 34 -17.08 -6.92 -8.47
N HIS A 35 -15.81 -6.65 -8.76
CA HIS A 35 -14.68 -7.34 -8.16
C HIS A 35 -14.60 -7.09 -6.65
N ILE A 36 -14.89 -5.86 -6.19
CA ILE A 36 -14.90 -5.50 -4.77
C ILE A 36 -15.93 -6.34 -3.99
N GLY A 37 -17.15 -6.48 -4.51
CA GLY A 37 -18.19 -7.30 -3.88
C GLY A 37 -17.81 -8.78 -3.80
N ALA A 38 -17.16 -9.32 -4.83
CA ALA A 38 -16.62 -10.68 -4.81
C ALA A 38 -15.59 -10.86 -3.68
N LEU A 39 -14.66 -9.93 -3.53
CA LEU A 39 -13.65 -9.95 -2.47
C LEU A 39 -14.26 -9.79 -1.07
N ASP A 40 -15.32 -9.00 -0.90
CA ASP A 40 -16.04 -8.88 0.37
C ASP A 40 -16.68 -10.19 0.80
N ILE A 41 -17.26 -10.93 -0.14
CA ILE A 41 -17.82 -12.27 0.13
C ILE A 41 -16.71 -13.22 0.58
N VAL A 42 -15.55 -13.21 -0.10
CA VAL A 42 -14.41 -14.06 0.28
C VAL A 42 -13.90 -13.73 1.68
N ALA A 43 -13.78 -12.44 2.03
CA ALA A 43 -13.38 -12.02 3.38
C ALA A 43 -14.35 -12.54 4.45
N ALA A 44 -15.65 -12.44 4.20
CA ALA A 44 -16.65 -12.95 5.12
C ALA A 44 -16.62 -14.48 5.27
N LEU A 45 -16.39 -15.22 4.17
CA LEU A 45 -16.25 -16.67 4.22
C LEU A 45 -15.03 -17.10 5.04
N VAL A 46 -13.90 -16.40 4.89
CA VAL A 46 -12.68 -16.68 5.67
C VAL A 46 -12.93 -16.47 7.16
N GLU A 47 -13.68 -15.42 7.53
CA GLU A 47 -14.05 -15.14 8.93
C GLU A 47 -15.05 -16.17 9.49
N GLN A 48 -16.08 -16.53 8.72
CA GLN A 48 -17.15 -17.45 9.17
C GLN A 48 -16.71 -18.92 9.18
N HIS A 49 -15.75 -19.27 8.33
CA HIS A 49 -15.30 -20.66 8.12
C HIS A 49 -13.76 -20.77 8.08
N PRO A 50 -13.06 -20.43 9.18
CA PRO A 50 -11.60 -20.34 9.20
C PRO A 50 -10.89 -21.66 8.86
N SER A 51 -11.51 -22.81 9.16
CA SER A 51 -10.99 -24.14 8.82
C SER A 51 -10.93 -24.43 7.31
N ARG A 52 -11.63 -23.63 6.50
CA ARG A 52 -11.66 -23.73 5.03
C ARG A 52 -11.04 -22.52 4.33
N SER A 53 -10.40 -21.63 5.07
CA SER A 53 -9.80 -20.39 4.53
C SER A 53 -8.91 -20.62 3.31
N ILE A 54 -8.07 -21.67 3.31
CA ILE A 54 -7.19 -22.01 2.18
C ILE A 54 -7.99 -22.18 0.88
N GLU A 55 -9.12 -22.89 0.93
CA GLU A 55 -9.97 -23.14 -0.23
C GLU A 55 -10.51 -21.82 -0.82
N PHE A 56 -11.02 -20.93 0.03
CA PHE A 56 -11.58 -19.66 -0.42
C PHE A 56 -10.51 -18.70 -0.96
N LEU A 57 -9.38 -18.61 -0.25
CA LEU A 57 -8.28 -17.72 -0.60
C LEU A 57 -7.55 -18.19 -1.87
N ALA A 58 -7.36 -19.49 -2.04
CA ALA A 58 -6.74 -20.02 -3.26
C ALA A 58 -7.67 -19.82 -4.47
N ARG A 59 -8.99 -19.98 -4.31
CA ARG A 59 -9.97 -19.76 -5.38
C ARG A 59 -10.00 -18.32 -5.89
N VAL A 60 -9.77 -17.33 -5.02
CA VAL A 60 -9.78 -15.92 -5.43
C VAL A 60 -8.43 -15.44 -6.00
N TYR A 61 -7.39 -16.27 -5.97
CA TYR A 61 -6.10 -15.89 -6.51
C TYR A 61 -6.13 -15.57 -8.03
N PRO A 62 -6.74 -16.41 -8.90
CA PRO A 62 -6.84 -16.09 -10.33
C PRO A 62 -7.58 -14.78 -10.60
N ILE A 63 -8.60 -14.48 -9.80
CA ILE A 63 -9.34 -13.21 -9.83
C ILE A 63 -8.39 -12.01 -9.70
N PHE A 64 -7.49 -12.00 -8.70
CA PHE A 64 -6.50 -10.92 -8.58
C PHE A 64 -5.57 -10.82 -9.79
N MET A 65 -5.25 -11.95 -10.43
CA MET A 65 -4.33 -12.01 -11.56
C MET A 65 -4.97 -11.61 -12.89
N GLU A 66 -6.29 -11.72 -13.00
CA GLU A 66 -7.08 -11.33 -14.17
C GLU A 66 -7.44 -9.83 -14.19
N LEU A 67 -7.21 -9.10 -13.10
CA LEU A 67 -7.40 -7.64 -13.07
C LEU A 67 -6.50 -6.96 -14.13
N GLU A 68 -7.12 -6.14 -14.98
CA GLU A 68 -6.45 -5.44 -16.07
C GLU A 68 -5.31 -4.56 -15.57
N ASN A 69 -5.60 -3.71 -14.57
CA ASN A 69 -4.61 -2.92 -13.86
C ASN A 69 -4.41 -3.54 -12.49
N ARG A 70 -3.19 -4.03 -12.23
CA ARG A 70 -2.80 -4.63 -10.93
C ARG A 70 -2.08 -3.60 -10.07
N THR A 71 -2.53 -2.34 -10.04
CA THR A 71 -1.99 -1.38 -9.08
C THR A 71 -2.52 -1.70 -7.69
N ARG A 72 -1.90 -1.12 -6.67
CA ARG A 72 -2.35 -1.26 -5.27
C ARG A 72 -3.80 -0.79 -5.10
N TYR A 73 -4.19 0.22 -5.89
CA TYR A 73 -5.55 0.73 -5.89
C TYR A 73 -6.56 -0.35 -6.27
N GLU A 74 -6.36 -1.01 -7.42
CA GLU A 74 -7.29 -2.05 -7.87
C GLU A 74 -7.26 -3.29 -7.00
N LEU A 75 -6.07 -3.69 -6.56
CA LEU A 75 -5.86 -4.92 -5.81
C LEU A 75 -6.50 -4.88 -4.41
N TYR A 76 -6.41 -3.75 -3.69
CA TYR A 76 -6.94 -3.70 -2.33
C TYR A 76 -7.37 -2.32 -1.82
N GLN A 77 -6.74 -1.21 -2.24
CA GLN A 77 -7.01 0.07 -1.56
C GLN A 77 -8.44 0.54 -1.78
N GLN A 78 -8.99 0.43 -3.00
CA GLN A 78 -10.38 0.82 -3.29
C GLN A 78 -11.42 -0.03 -2.55
N ARG A 79 -11.05 -1.26 -2.15
CA ARG A 79 -11.90 -2.11 -1.31
C ARG A 79 -11.88 -1.66 0.15
N LEU A 80 -10.77 -1.09 0.61
CA LEU A 80 -10.53 -0.76 2.01
C LEU A 80 -10.87 0.69 2.35
N PHE A 81 -10.77 1.61 1.38
CA PHE A 81 -10.94 3.04 1.59
C PHE A 81 -11.84 3.69 0.56
N ASP A 82 -12.70 4.56 1.05
CA ASP A 82 -13.33 5.63 0.29
C ASP A 82 -12.38 6.83 0.31
N PHE A 83 -11.57 7.00 -0.74
CA PHE A 83 -10.64 8.11 -0.85
C PHE A 83 -11.42 9.43 -0.90
N PRO A 84 -11.12 10.40 -0.01
CA PRO A 84 -11.88 11.66 0.08
C PRO A 84 -11.47 12.66 -1.02
N ILE A 85 -11.38 12.20 -2.28
CA ILE A 85 -11.01 12.98 -3.46
C ILE A 85 -12.30 13.44 -4.16
N ARG A 86 -12.41 14.74 -4.44
CA ARG A 86 -13.58 15.35 -5.05
C ARG A 86 -13.34 15.63 -6.54
N PRO A 87 -14.38 15.70 -7.37
CA PRO A 87 -14.24 16.17 -8.75
C PRO A 87 -13.57 17.55 -8.79
N GLY A 88 -12.49 17.66 -9.56
CA GLY A 88 -11.70 18.89 -9.69
C GLY A 88 -10.53 19.03 -8.70
N ASP A 89 -10.39 18.13 -7.73
CA ASP A 89 -9.23 18.12 -6.83
C ASP A 89 -7.92 17.92 -7.63
N ARG A 90 -6.88 18.67 -7.28
CA ARG A 90 -5.52 18.39 -7.74
C ARG A 90 -4.93 17.28 -6.89
N VAL A 91 -4.61 16.15 -7.51
CA VAL A 91 -4.13 14.93 -6.85
C VAL A 91 -2.71 14.64 -7.30
N LEU A 92 -1.75 14.73 -6.38
CA LEU A 92 -0.37 14.35 -6.61
C LEU A 92 -0.16 12.89 -6.21
N ASP A 93 0.39 12.09 -7.13
CA ASP A 93 1.00 10.80 -6.80
C ASP A 93 2.51 10.98 -6.71
N ILE A 94 3.04 10.97 -5.49
CA ILE A 94 4.47 11.13 -5.24
C ILE A 94 5.11 9.75 -5.08
N GLY A 95 6.15 9.48 -5.88
CA GLY A 95 6.72 8.16 -6.10
C GLY A 95 5.86 7.28 -7.02
N SER A 96 5.27 7.86 -8.07
CA SER A 96 4.31 7.17 -8.95
C SER A 96 4.91 5.95 -9.67
N GLY A 97 6.22 6.00 -9.97
CA GLY A 97 6.98 4.95 -10.60
C GLY A 97 6.31 4.29 -11.81
N HIS A 98 6.26 2.96 -11.79
CA HIS A 98 5.66 2.16 -12.87
C HIS A 98 4.21 1.75 -12.61
N MET A 99 3.65 2.10 -11.45
CA MET A 99 2.25 1.83 -11.08
C MET A 99 1.57 3.09 -10.53
N PRO A 100 1.32 4.10 -11.39
CA PRO A 100 0.72 5.36 -10.96
C PRO A 100 -0.67 5.14 -10.36
N PHE A 101 -0.99 5.93 -9.34
CA PHE A 101 -2.28 5.98 -8.71
C PHE A 101 -3.36 6.40 -9.72
N PRO A 102 -4.41 5.60 -9.94
CA PRO A 102 -5.38 5.86 -11.00
C PRO A 102 -6.07 7.23 -10.91
N LEU A 103 -6.32 7.71 -9.69
CA LEU A 103 -6.99 8.99 -9.43
C LEU A 103 -6.05 10.20 -9.45
N ALA A 104 -4.75 10.01 -9.70
CA ALA A 104 -3.78 11.10 -9.77
C ALA A 104 -4.04 12.02 -10.97
N THR A 105 -3.89 13.32 -10.77
CA THR A 105 -3.86 14.31 -11.86
C THR A 105 -2.45 14.79 -12.17
N HIS A 106 -1.50 14.61 -11.24
CA HIS A 106 -0.09 14.97 -11.37
C HIS A 106 0.75 13.81 -10.84
N LEU A 107 1.87 13.53 -11.52
CA LEU A 107 2.80 12.47 -11.13
C LEU A 107 4.12 13.10 -10.70
N ALA A 108 4.73 12.58 -9.63
CA ALA A 108 6.07 12.93 -9.24
C ALA A 108 6.88 11.67 -8.92
N ASP A 109 8.15 11.67 -9.28
CA ASP A 109 9.09 10.61 -8.93
C ASP A 109 10.48 11.22 -8.75
N ILE A 110 11.35 10.55 -8.02
CA ILE A 110 12.73 10.98 -7.81
C ILE A 110 13.61 10.68 -9.04
N ALA A 111 13.20 9.71 -9.88
CA ALA A 111 13.89 9.40 -11.13
C ALA A 111 12.89 8.93 -12.21
N THR A 112 12.83 9.66 -13.32
CA THR A 112 11.98 9.31 -14.48
C THR A 112 12.75 8.61 -15.60
N THR A 113 14.09 8.68 -15.57
CA THR A 113 14.98 8.17 -16.63
C THR A 113 16.04 7.18 -16.14
N ASP A 114 16.27 7.07 -14.83
CA ASP A 114 17.16 6.06 -14.24
C ASP A 114 16.34 4.92 -13.61
N ASP A 115 16.16 3.84 -14.36
CA ASP A 115 15.41 2.65 -13.94
C ASP A 115 16.12 1.84 -12.85
N GLY A 116 17.40 2.09 -12.60
CA GLY A 116 18.14 1.49 -11.50
C GLY A 116 17.84 2.14 -10.15
N TYR A 117 17.25 3.34 -10.15
CA TYR A 117 16.89 4.09 -8.96
C TYR A 117 15.39 3.93 -8.64
N GLY A 118 15.10 3.19 -7.56
CA GLY A 118 13.74 2.78 -7.23
C GLY A 118 13.16 1.79 -8.24
N ARG A 119 11.91 1.36 -8.06
CA ARG A 119 11.12 0.61 -9.07
C ARG A 119 11.65 -0.78 -9.48
N ALA A 120 12.65 -1.33 -8.78
CA ALA A 120 13.19 -2.67 -9.01
C ALA A 120 13.59 -2.94 -10.48
N GLY A 121 14.11 -1.93 -11.19
CA GLY A 121 14.51 -2.05 -12.59
C GLY A 121 13.39 -1.87 -13.61
N VAL A 122 12.16 -1.55 -13.18
CA VAL A 122 11.02 -1.37 -14.08
C VAL A 122 10.95 0.09 -14.55
N PRO A 123 10.82 0.33 -15.88
CA PRO A 123 10.70 1.67 -16.44
C PRO A 123 9.55 2.49 -15.88
N PHE A 124 9.73 3.81 -15.84
CA PHE A 124 8.72 4.74 -15.36
C PHE A 124 7.51 4.70 -16.29
N ARG A 125 6.30 4.69 -15.72
CA ARG A 125 5.07 4.62 -16.53
C ARG A 125 4.56 6.02 -16.82
N TRP A 126 4.82 6.47 -18.03
CA TRP A 126 4.21 7.69 -18.58
C TRP A 126 2.71 7.48 -18.80
N ILE A 127 1.91 8.43 -18.34
CA ILE A 127 0.47 8.48 -18.59
C ILE A 127 0.20 9.71 -19.44
N GLU A 128 -0.45 9.51 -20.59
CA GLU A 128 -0.83 10.59 -21.49
C GLU A 128 -1.61 11.68 -20.73
N ASP A 129 -1.34 12.94 -21.06
CA ASP A 129 -1.97 14.12 -20.48
C ASP A 129 -1.78 14.36 -18.97
N LYS A 130 -0.94 13.58 -18.28
CA LYS A 130 -0.57 13.87 -16.88
C LYS A 130 0.80 14.55 -16.80
N PRO A 131 0.91 15.74 -16.17
CA PRO A 131 2.21 16.34 -15.90
C PRO A 131 3.04 15.46 -14.96
N VAL A 132 4.34 15.33 -15.28
CA VAL A 132 5.32 14.57 -14.51
C VAL A 132 6.40 15.50 -13.99
N PHE A 133 6.75 15.36 -12.72
CA PHE A 133 7.79 16.14 -12.05
C PHE A 133 8.87 15.21 -11.49
N GLU A 134 10.14 15.48 -11.83
CA GLU A 134 11.26 14.75 -11.25
C GLU A 134 11.76 15.48 -10.00
N VAL A 135 11.31 15.06 -8.82
CA VAL A 135 11.54 15.75 -7.54
C VAL A 135 11.68 14.75 -6.37
N PRO A 136 12.53 15.03 -5.37
CA PRO A 136 12.60 14.23 -4.15
C PRO A 136 11.43 14.56 -3.21
N LEU A 137 11.02 13.60 -2.39
CA LEU A 137 9.93 13.75 -1.41
C LEU A 137 10.24 14.80 -0.34
N GLU A 138 11.51 14.97 0.02
CA GLU A 138 11.97 15.86 1.09
C GLU A 138 12.00 17.34 0.68
N ASN A 139 11.96 17.64 -0.61
CA ASN A 139 11.97 18.99 -1.15
C ASN A 139 11.44 19.00 -2.58
N THR A 140 10.13 19.17 -2.71
CA THR A 140 9.45 19.04 -4.00
C THR A 140 9.47 20.32 -4.84
N GLY A 141 9.67 21.49 -4.19
CA GLY A 141 9.57 22.79 -4.84
C GLY A 141 8.14 23.25 -5.17
N PHE A 142 7.11 22.44 -4.86
CA PHE A 142 5.71 22.83 -5.01
C PHE A 142 5.31 23.93 -4.04
N ALA A 143 4.28 24.69 -4.37
CA ALA A 143 3.74 25.72 -3.48
C ALA A 143 3.01 25.12 -2.27
N ASP A 144 2.83 25.93 -1.23
CA ASP A 144 2.05 25.53 -0.05
C ASP A 144 0.61 25.18 -0.47
N LYS A 145 0.13 24.00 -0.05
CA LYS A 145 -1.20 23.47 -0.36
C LYS A 145 -1.52 23.53 -1.85
N GLU A 146 -0.52 23.34 -2.71
CA GLU A 146 -0.68 23.29 -4.16
C GLU A 146 -1.66 22.20 -4.60
N PHE A 147 -1.67 21.08 -3.85
CA PHE A 147 -2.51 19.92 -4.10
C PHE A 147 -3.64 19.80 -3.07
N ASP A 148 -4.79 19.33 -3.54
CA ASP A 148 -5.94 19.03 -2.69
C ASP A 148 -5.81 17.66 -2.01
N PHE A 149 -5.04 16.76 -2.64
CA PHE A 149 -4.73 15.43 -2.13
C PHE A 149 -3.33 14.98 -2.57
N VAL A 150 -2.55 14.39 -1.67
CA VAL A 150 -1.31 13.67 -2.01
C VAL A 150 -1.42 12.20 -1.67
N TYR A 151 -1.08 11.35 -2.64
CA TYR A 151 -0.95 9.91 -2.48
C TYR A 151 0.54 9.58 -2.42
N CYS A 152 0.98 8.98 -1.31
CA CYS A 152 2.36 8.60 -1.03
C CYS A 152 2.37 7.12 -0.61
N SER A 153 2.57 6.20 -1.56
CA SER A 153 2.47 4.77 -1.30
C SER A 153 3.74 4.05 -1.72
N HIS A 154 4.41 3.46 -0.73
CA HIS A 154 5.71 2.82 -0.81
C HIS A 154 6.84 3.78 -1.19
N VAL A 155 6.98 4.86 -0.41
CA VAL A 155 7.96 5.93 -0.64
C VAL A 155 8.60 6.38 0.67
N LEU A 156 7.79 6.62 1.71
CA LEU A 156 8.27 7.17 2.99
C LEU A 156 9.31 6.25 3.66
N GLU A 157 9.20 4.93 3.49
CA GLU A 157 10.16 3.95 4.00
C GLU A 157 11.57 4.06 3.38
N HIS A 158 11.68 4.76 2.24
CA HIS A 158 12.93 5.03 1.53
C HIS A 158 13.47 6.44 1.75
N ALA A 159 12.74 7.30 2.48
CA ALA A 159 13.13 8.70 2.66
C ALA A 159 14.56 8.82 3.21
N THR A 160 15.33 9.77 2.72
CA THR A 160 16.65 10.09 3.26
C THR A 160 16.54 10.83 4.60
N ASP A 161 15.51 11.67 4.73
CA ASP A 161 15.18 12.49 5.90
C ASP A 161 13.65 12.46 6.12
N PRO A 162 13.13 11.52 6.91
CA PRO A 162 11.69 11.32 7.08
C PRO A 162 11.00 12.52 7.75
N GLU A 163 11.69 13.30 8.58
CA GLU A 163 11.14 14.55 9.12
C GLU A 163 10.83 15.54 8.01
N LYS A 164 11.78 15.75 7.07
CA LYS A 164 11.55 16.63 5.92
C LYS A 164 10.48 16.07 5.00
N ALA A 165 10.48 14.76 4.74
CA ALA A 165 9.45 14.12 3.93
C ALA A 165 8.04 14.35 4.51
N CYS A 166 7.84 14.11 5.80
CA CYS A 166 6.56 14.33 6.46
C CYS A 166 6.17 15.82 6.46
N ALA A 167 7.11 16.71 6.77
CA ALA A 167 6.87 18.16 6.73
C ALA A 167 6.47 18.63 5.32
N GLU A 168 7.10 18.08 4.29
CA GLU A 168 6.83 18.43 2.90
C GLU A 168 5.47 17.91 2.44
N LEU A 169 5.10 16.66 2.76
CA LEU A 169 3.76 16.12 2.50
C LEU A 169 2.68 17.01 3.12
N ILE A 170 2.86 17.40 4.38
CA ILE A 170 1.96 18.32 5.08
C ILE A 170 1.94 19.68 4.37
N ARG A 171 3.09 20.22 3.97
CA ARG A 171 3.18 21.56 3.36
C ARG A 171 2.45 21.63 2.02
N ILE A 172 2.65 20.65 1.14
CA ILE A 172 2.19 20.71 -0.26
C ILE A 172 0.73 20.32 -0.46
N ALA A 173 0.10 19.62 0.51
CA ALA A 173 -1.24 19.07 0.31
C ALA A 173 -2.20 19.33 1.48
N ARG A 174 -3.50 19.46 1.17
CA ARG A 174 -4.56 19.63 2.17
C ARG A 174 -4.95 18.33 2.86
N ARG A 175 -4.93 17.22 2.13
CA ARG A 175 -5.25 15.88 2.60
C ARG A 175 -4.27 14.90 1.96
N GLY A 176 -4.16 13.70 2.50
CA GLY A 176 -3.37 12.70 1.82
C GLY A 176 -3.52 11.29 2.38
N TYR A 177 -2.87 10.39 1.67
CA TYR A 177 -2.75 8.99 2.01
C TYR A 177 -1.27 8.59 2.03
N ILE A 178 -0.85 7.97 3.12
CA ILE A 178 0.48 7.38 3.28
C ILE A 178 0.30 5.88 3.40
N GLU A 179 1.06 5.12 2.62
CA GLU A 179 1.15 3.67 2.76
C GLU A 179 2.60 3.21 2.72
N THR A 180 2.94 2.32 3.66
CA THR A 180 4.22 1.61 3.71
C THR A 180 3.96 0.15 4.10
N PRO A 181 4.87 -0.79 3.87
CA PRO A 181 4.78 -2.09 4.52
C PRO A 181 4.83 -1.89 6.04
N SER A 182 4.01 -2.64 6.77
CA SER A 182 4.12 -2.63 8.23
C SER A 182 5.47 -3.23 8.66
N PRO A 183 5.96 -2.91 9.87
CA PRO A 183 7.21 -3.49 10.37
C PRO A 183 7.14 -5.02 10.42
N ALA A 184 5.97 -5.57 10.75
CA ALA A 184 5.73 -7.01 10.75
C ALA A 184 5.85 -7.60 9.33
N LYS A 185 5.23 -6.99 8.32
CA LYS A 185 5.33 -7.47 6.93
C LYS A 185 6.77 -7.42 6.42
N ASP A 186 7.47 -6.33 6.69
CA ASP A 186 8.87 -6.20 6.30
C ASP A 186 9.74 -7.28 6.94
N PHE A 187 9.52 -7.55 8.23
CA PHE A 187 10.25 -8.57 8.95
C PHE A 187 9.95 -10.00 8.45
N PHE A 188 8.67 -10.36 8.31
CA PHE A 188 8.25 -11.70 7.90
C PHE A 188 8.53 -12.01 6.43
N LEU A 189 8.45 -11.02 5.54
CA LEU A 189 8.72 -11.20 4.12
C LEU A 189 10.14 -10.77 3.72
N GLN A 190 11.00 -10.38 4.67
CA GLN A 190 12.36 -9.89 4.39
C GLN A 190 12.40 -8.75 3.35
N MET A 191 11.34 -7.94 3.30
CA MET A 191 11.16 -6.92 2.27
C MET A 191 12.11 -5.75 2.49
N ALA A 192 12.41 -5.40 3.75
CA ALA A 192 13.30 -4.28 4.06
C ALA A 192 14.68 -4.43 3.40
N GLY A 193 15.29 -5.61 3.48
CA GLY A 193 16.57 -5.88 2.81
C GLY A 193 16.46 -5.97 1.29
N VAL A 194 15.42 -6.62 0.76
CA VAL A 194 15.26 -6.81 -0.70
C VAL A 194 14.94 -5.51 -1.42
N SER A 195 14.17 -4.63 -0.78
CA SER A 195 13.69 -3.37 -1.35
C SER A 195 14.47 -2.15 -0.85
N ASN A 196 15.49 -2.33 0.00
CA ASN A 196 16.27 -1.24 0.60
C ASN A 196 15.39 -0.26 1.41
N HIS A 197 14.48 -0.78 2.24
CA HIS A 197 13.75 0.06 3.18
C HIS A 197 14.70 0.48 4.30
N ARG A 198 14.67 1.77 4.63
CA ARG A 198 15.46 2.33 5.72
C ARG A 198 14.65 2.49 7.00
N TRP A 199 13.34 2.73 6.87
CA TRP A 199 12.47 3.05 7.99
C TRP A 199 11.35 2.04 8.17
N SER A 200 11.22 1.58 9.41
CA SER A 200 9.98 1.03 9.97
C SER A 200 8.99 2.17 10.15
N VAL A 201 7.80 2.06 9.57
CA VAL A 201 6.73 3.05 9.75
C VAL A 201 5.52 2.34 10.33
N ASP A 202 5.06 2.79 11.49
CA ASP A 202 3.88 2.26 12.18
C ASP A 202 2.91 3.37 12.55
N LEU A 203 1.63 3.04 12.71
CA LEU A 203 0.56 4.00 13.01
C LEU A 203 -0.13 3.65 14.33
N ASP A 204 -0.02 4.55 15.31
CA ASP A 204 -0.80 4.48 16.55
C ASP A 204 -1.87 5.58 16.54
N GLY A 205 -3.11 5.20 16.23
CA GLY A 205 -4.20 6.15 16.02
C GLY A 205 -3.96 7.05 14.81
N ASP A 206 -3.53 8.29 15.06
CA ASP A 206 -3.16 9.29 14.04
C ASP A 206 -1.69 9.71 14.13
N PHE A 207 -0.90 8.99 14.92
CA PHE A 207 0.50 9.29 15.15
C PHE A 207 1.38 8.31 14.39
N LEU A 208 2.25 8.83 13.51
CA LEU A 208 3.22 8.02 12.79
C LEU A 208 4.51 7.85 13.60
N SER A 209 4.85 6.60 13.92
CA SER A 209 6.14 6.23 14.50
C SER A 209 7.08 5.75 13.41
N ILE A 210 8.15 6.50 13.17
CA ILE A 210 9.15 6.21 12.15
C ILE A 210 10.47 5.85 12.86
N VAL A 211 10.97 4.64 12.62
CA VAL A 211 12.16 4.09 13.29
C VAL A 211 13.12 3.58 12.25
N GLU A 212 14.39 3.97 12.33
CA GLU A 212 15.43 3.44 11.45
C GLU A 212 15.63 1.94 11.72
N TYR A 213 15.60 1.13 10.66
CA TYR A 213 15.76 -0.32 10.77
C TYR A 213 17.17 -0.70 11.22
N THR A 214 17.24 -1.61 12.20
CA THR A 214 18.51 -2.22 12.60
C THR A 214 18.94 -3.27 11.59
N PRO A 215 20.23 -3.67 11.57
CA PRO A 215 20.66 -4.80 10.75
C PRO A 215 19.85 -6.09 10.99
N TRP A 216 19.33 -6.29 12.21
CA TRP A 216 18.48 -7.42 12.54
C TRP A 216 17.09 -7.29 11.90
N ASP A 217 16.50 -6.09 11.93
CA ASP A 217 15.20 -5.84 11.28
C ASP A 217 15.30 -6.03 9.75
N ILE A 218 16.39 -5.53 9.15
CA ILE A 218 16.68 -5.66 7.71
C ILE A 218 16.83 -7.14 7.31
N ALA A 219 17.47 -7.95 8.16
CA ALA A 219 17.63 -9.39 7.94
C ALA A 219 16.29 -10.15 8.01
N GLY A 220 15.28 -9.59 8.68
CA GLY A 220 13.97 -10.20 8.85
C GLY A 220 14.03 -11.56 9.56
N ILE A 221 13.14 -12.47 9.18
CA ILE A 221 13.13 -13.86 9.67
C ILE A 221 14.35 -14.70 9.25
N GLY A 222 15.27 -14.16 8.43
CA GLY A 222 16.47 -14.86 7.96
C GLY A 222 16.21 -15.92 6.87
N SER A 223 15.02 -15.93 6.28
CA SER A 223 14.65 -16.80 5.16
C SER A 223 13.67 -16.09 4.23
N ASN A 224 13.97 -16.12 2.93
CA ASN A 224 13.11 -15.52 1.90
C ASN A 224 11.97 -16.46 1.44
N VAL A 225 11.73 -17.57 2.15
CA VAL A 225 10.74 -18.57 1.73
C VAL A 225 9.34 -17.98 1.59
N LEU A 226 8.91 -17.15 2.55
CA LEU A 226 7.58 -16.53 2.50
C LEU A 226 7.48 -15.49 1.38
N LEU A 227 8.56 -14.75 1.12
CA LEU A 227 8.63 -13.82 -0.01
C LEU A 227 8.47 -14.56 -1.33
N HIS A 228 9.22 -15.66 -1.51
CA HIS A 228 9.13 -16.49 -2.71
C HIS A 228 7.70 -17.02 -2.92
N MET A 229 7.09 -17.58 -1.88
CA MET A 229 5.70 -18.04 -1.90
C MET A 229 4.70 -16.93 -2.28
N CYS A 230 4.98 -15.66 -1.97
CA CYS A 230 4.10 -14.53 -2.29
C CYS A 230 4.35 -13.92 -3.68
N CYS A 231 5.58 -14.02 -4.19
CA CYS A 231 5.96 -13.47 -5.49
C CYS A 231 5.68 -14.44 -6.63
N ASP A 232 5.87 -15.74 -6.41
CA ASP A 232 5.64 -16.80 -7.39
C ASP A 232 4.88 -17.99 -6.75
N PRO A 233 3.59 -17.82 -6.41
CA PRO A 233 2.80 -18.85 -5.76
C PRO A 233 2.46 -20.01 -6.73
N VAL A 234 2.82 -21.24 -6.36
CA VAL A 234 2.60 -22.45 -7.17
C VAL A 234 1.47 -23.29 -6.58
N THR A 235 1.54 -23.57 -5.27
CA THR A 235 0.58 -24.42 -4.56
C THR A 235 -0.66 -23.64 -4.12
N GLU A 236 -1.75 -24.35 -3.82
CA GLU A 236 -2.97 -23.73 -3.29
C GLU A 236 -2.71 -22.99 -1.96
N ARG A 237 -1.76 -23.45 -1.14
CA ARG A 237 -1.39 -22.76 0.10
C ARG A 237 -0.66 -21.44 -0.16
N GLU A 238 0.19 -21.39 -1.17
CA GLU A 238 0.94 -20.19 -1.55
C GLU A 238 0.02 -19.16 -2.21
N LYS A 239 -0.88 -19.61 -3.08
CA LYS A 239 -1.94 -18.76 -3.64
C LYS A 239 -2.84 -18.21 -2.54
N ALA A 240 -3.24 -19.05 -1.59
CA ALA A 240 -4.02 -18.63 -0.43
C ALA A 240 -3.27 -17.59 0.41
N LEU A 241 -1.96 -17.76 0.65
CA LEU A 241 -1.12 -16.79 1.36
C LEU A 241 -1.09 -15.45 0.62
N LYS A 242 -0.85 -15.46 -0.70
CA LYS A 242 -0.85 -14.23 -1.52
C LYS A 242 -2.19 -13.51 -1.47
N SER A 243 -3.29 -14.24 -1.68
CA SER A 243 -4.64 -13.69 -1.59
C SER A 243 -4.95 -13.14 -0.21
N LEU A 244 -4.50 -13.78 0.87
CA LEU A 244 -4.71 -13.32 2.24
C LEU A 244 -4.03 -11.97 2.47
N LEU A 245 -2.78 -11.81 2.01
CA LEU A 245 -2.04 -10.55 2.15
C LEU A 245 -2.70 -9.40 1.39
N LEU A 246 -3.31 -9.67 0.22
CA LEU A 246 -4.06 -8.67 -0.53
C LEU A 246 -5.40 -8.35 0.15
N LEU A 247 -6.12 -9.36 0.61
CA LEU A 247 -7.44 -9.21 1.22
C LEU A 247 -7.39 -8.49 2.57
N CYS A 248 -6.29 -8.69 3.31
CA CYS A 248 -6.03 -8.09 4.61
C CYS A 248 -4.90 -7.04 4.52
N ALA A 249 -4.78 -6.34 3.39
CA ALA A 249 -3.69 -5.38 3.18
C ALA A 249 -3.64 -4.29 4.27
N ASP A 250 -4.79 -3.92 4.83
CA ASP A 250 -4.91 -2.98 5.96
C ASP A 250 -4.28 -3.46 7.27
N ARG A 251 -4.00 -4.77 7.39
CA ARG A 251 -3.37 -5.38 8.56
C ARG A 251 -1.88 -5.65 8.38
N VAL A 252 -1.40 -5.62 7.14
CA VAL A 252 0.00 -5.93 6.81
C VAL A 252 0.75 -4.72 6.22
N ASN A 253 0.03 -3.65 5.88
CA ASN A 253 0.60 -2.37 5.52
C ASN A 253 0.17 -1.32 6.56
N THR A 254 1.05 -0.37 6.83
CA THR A 254 0.69 0.83 7.57
C THR A 254 -0.02 1.76 6.58
N MET A 255 -1.34 1.90 6.72
CA MET A 255 -2.19 2.68 5.81
C MET A 255 -2.83 3.83 6.56
N PHE A 256 -2.48 5.06 6.21
CA PHE A 256 -2.84 6.26 6.96
C PHE A 256 -3.45 7.33 6.06
N MET A 257 -4.67 7.74 6.37
CA MET A 257 -5.30 8.93 5.79
C MET A 257 -5.09 10.11 6.73
N TRP A 258 -4.86 11.30 6.19
CA TRP A 258 -4.68 12.52 6.99
C TRP A 258 -5.34 13.75 6.33
N GLU A 259 -5.62 14.77 7.13
CA GLU A 259 -6.24 16.04 6.73
C GLU A 259 -5.60 17.19 7.52
N ASP A 260 -5.25 18.26 6.82
CA ASP A 260 -4.50 19.45 7.24
C ASP A 260 -3.05 19.20 7.72
N SER A 261 -2.87 18.33 8.71
CA SER A 261 -1.59 17.92 9.27
C SER A 261 -1.69 16.54 9.96
N PHE A 262 -0.54 15.99 10.34
CA PHE A 262 -0.46 14.80 11.20
C PHE A 262 0.77 14.89 12.12
N GLU A 263 0.73 14.15 13.21
CA GLU A 263 1.84 14.07 14.16
C GLU A 263 2.71 12.84 13.88
N TYR A 264 4.01 12.99 14.12
CA TYR A 264 4.96 11.91 13.91
C TYR A 264 6.17 12.02 14.85
N SER A 265 6.91 10.93 14.99
CA SER A 265 8.25 10.93 15.55
C SER A 265 9.20 10.13 14.69
N VAL A 266 10.48 10.52 14.73
CA VAL A 266 11.56 9.82 14.04
C VAL A 266 12.61 9.43 15.06
N ARG A 267 12.93 8.12 15.10
CA ARG A 267 14.01 7.59 15.92
C ARG A 267 15.07 6.93 15.04
N ARG A 268 16.27 7.52 15.02
CA ARG A 268 17.46 6.94 14.38
C ARG A 268 18.16 5.95 15.30
N ILE A 269 18.90 5.02 14.74
CA ILE A 269 19.77 4.14 15.53
C ILE A 269 20.96 4.98 15.99
N ALA A 270 21.29 4.90 17.28
CA ALA A 270 22.53 5.50 17.76
C ALA A 270 23.70 4.79 17.07
N MET A 271 24.51 5.52 16.29
CA MET A 271 25.75 4.94 15.80
C MET A 271 26.60 4.55 17.02
N PRO A 272 27.14 3.32 17.10
CA PRO A 272 28.17 3.04 18.09
C PRO A 272 29.30 4.05 17.88
N PRO A 273 29.91 4.60 18.96
CA PRO A 273 31.00 5.54 18.81
C PRO A 273 32.08 4.92 17.91
N GLN A 274 32.47 5.64 16.86
CA GLN A 274 33.59 5.22 16.01
C GLN A 274 34.81 5.03 16.93
N ALA A 275 35.36 3.82 16.96
CA ALA A 275 36.60 3.56 17.66
C ALA A 275 37.69 4.45 17.02
N SER A 276 38.22 5.37 17.83
CA SER A 276 39.33 6.26 17.50
C SER A 276 40.63 5.50 17.26
#